data_AF-A0AAU7PJ87-F1
#
_entry.id   AF-A0AAU7PJ87-F1
#
_cell.length_a   1.000
_cell.length_b   1.000
_cell.length_c   1.000
_cell.angle_alpha   90.00
_cell.angle_beta   90.00
_cell.angle_gamma   90.00
#
_symmetry.space_group_name_H-M   'P 1'
#
loop_
_entity.id
_entity.type
_entity.pdbx_description
1 polymer ?
#
loop_
_entity_poly.entity_id
_entity_poly.type
_entity_poly.pdbx_seq_one_letter_code
_entity_poly.pdbx_strand_id
1 'polypeptide(L)'
;MADLKSTFSKGLTVLNVKTSNFLELNKIKTYIATLKSEIATLMSEIGEIVYQDWTQGEVAIERIQDKLMEIAEKEVIIKQQQAELDELELKEKQILGGQNSGQNAGAVSPAGGRLMSGDEDAVICPNCGQRYELAVNFCRKCGTKLK
;
A
#
# COMPACT_ATOMS: atom_id res chain seq x y z
N MET A 1 -18.65 4.64 35.45
CA MET A 1 -17.26 5.10 35.22
C MET A 1 -16.31 4.00 34.75
N ALA A 2 -16.71 2.72 34.68
CA ALA A 2 -15.85 1.62 34.22
C ALA A 2 -15.62 1.60 32.68
N ASP A 3 -16.59 2.10 31.90
CA ASP A 3 -16.56 2.05 30.43
C ASP A 3 -15.63 3.06 29.76
N LEU A 4 -15.37 4.20 30.41
CA LEU A 4 -14.42 5.20 29.89
C LEU A 4 -12.97 4.69 29.97
N LYS A 5 -12.63 4.01 31.07
CA LYS A 5 -11.29 3.50 31.33
C LYS A 5 -10.96 2.32 30.40
N SER A 6 -11.95 1.49 30.07
CA SER A 6 -11.80 0.37 29.13
C SER A 6 -11.74 0.81 27.67
N THR A 7 -12.39 1.91 27.31
CA THR A 7 -12.31 2.50 25.96
C THR A 7 -10.97 3.20 25.74
N PHE A 8 -10.48 3.92 26.75
CA PHE A 8 -9.17 4.58 26.70
C PHE A 8 -7.99 3.58 26.65
N SER A 9 -8.04 2.50 27.44
CA SER A 9 -7.00 1.47 27.40
C SER A 9 -6.93 0.75 26.06
N LYS A 10 -8.07 0.44 25.45
CA LYS A 10 -8.15 -0.11 24.08
C LYS A 10 -7.57 0.85 23.05
N GLY A 11 -7.87 2.15 23.14
CA GLY A 11 -7.32 3.17 22.27
C GLY A 11 -5.79 3.26 22.34
N LEU A 12 -5.21 3.17 23.54
CA LEU A 12 -3.76 3.16 23.73
C LEU A 12 -3.09 1.92 23.12
N THR A 13 -3.70 0.74 23.29
CA THR A 13 -3.19 -0.51 22.68
C THR A 13 -3.27 -0.48 21.15
N VAL A 14 -4.37 0.01 20.58
CA VAL A 14 -4.54 0.14 19.12
C VAL A 14 -3.52 1.10 18.51
N LEU A 15 -3.25 2.24 19.17
CA LEU A 15 -2.24 3.20 18.71
C LEU A 15 -0.82 2.62 18.73
N ASN A 16 -0.49 1.86 19.78
CA ASN A 16 0.83 1.26 19.92
C ASN A 16 1.07 0.21 18.82
N VAL A 17 0.10 -0.68 18.59
CA VAL A 17 0.19 -1.72 17.54
C VAL A 17 0.22 -1.09 16.14
N LYS A 18 -0.58 -0.05 15.90
CA LYS A 18 -0.58 0.67 14.61
C LYS A 18 0.77 1.33 14.31
N THR A 19 1.38 1.97 15.30
CA THR A 19 2.69 2.62 15.12
C THR A 19 3.78 1.58 14.83
N SER A 20 3.78 0.47 15.56
CA SER A 20 4.72 -0.64 15.33
C SER A 20 4.55 -1.25 13.93
N ASN A 21 3.33 -1.63 13.56
CA ASN A 21 3.05 -2.24 12.26
C ASN A 21 3.36 -1.29 11.09
N PHE A 22 3.06 0.01 11.24
CA PHE A 22 3.39 0.99 10.22
C PHE A 22 4.90 1.07 9.96
N LEU A 23 5.72 1.02 11.01
CA LEU A 23 7.18 1.02 10.86
C LEU A 23 7.69 -0.25 10.17
N GLU A 24 7.18 -1.41 10.57
CA GLU A 24 7.53 -2.70 9.95
C GLU A 24 7.13 -2.75 8.47
N LEU A 25 5.92 -2.30 8.12
CA LEU A 25 5.46 -2.20 6.73
C LEU A 25 6.39 -1.33 5.89
N ASN A 26 6.80 -0.16 6.39
CA ASN A 26 7.70 0.72 5.64
C ASN A 26 9.12 0.15 5.51
N LYS A 27 9.60 -0.56 6.54
CA LYS A 27 10.90 -1.25 6.49
C LYS A 27 10.89 -2.33 5.39
N ILE A 28 9.85 -3.16 5.36
CA ILE A 28 9.69 -4.20 4.35
C ILE A 28 9.56 -3.57 2.96
N LYS A 29 8.73 -2.54 2.78
CA LYS A 29 8.58 -1.82 1.50
C LYS A 29 9.91 -1.26 0.99
N THR A 30 10.68 -0.62 1.87
CA THR A 30 11.99 -0.05 1.53
C THR A 30 12.96 -1.16 1.11
N TYR A 31 13.02 -2.26 1.86
CA TYR A 31 13.93 -3.36 1.54
C TYR A 31 13.55 -4.08 0.23
N ILE A 32 12.26 -4.27 -0.06
CA ILE A 32 11.79 -4.75 -1.37
C ILE A 32 12.26 -3.80 -2.48
N ALA A 33 12.15 -2.49 -2.28
CA ALA A 33 12.60 -1.51 -3.27
C ALA A 33 14.12 -1.59 -3.51
N THR A 34 14.92 -1.79 -2.45
CA THR A 34 16.36 -2.02 -2.55
C THR A 34 16.66 -3.29 -3.35
N LEU A 35 16.06 -4.42 -3.02
CA LEU A 35 16.26 -5.68 -3.75
C LEU A 35 15.88 -5.57 -5.23
N LYS A 36 14.79 -4.87 -5.56
CA LYS A 36 14.40 -4.59 -6.95
C LYS A 36 15.44 -3.75 -7.68
N SER A 37 16.03 -2.76 -7.00
CA SER A 37 17.11 -1.95 -7.57
C SER A 37 18.36 -2.80 -7.81
N GLU A 38 18.72 -3.69 -6.88
CA GLU A 38 19.85 -4.61 -7.03
C GLU A 38 19.65 -5.56 -8.22
N ILE A 39 18.45 -6.14 -8.37
CA ILE A 39 18.10 -6.97 -9.53
C ILE A 39 18.26 -6.19 -10.83
N ALA A 40 17.77 -4.94 -10.89
CA ALA A 40 17.92 -4.12 -12.09
C ALA A 40 19.39 -3.85 -12.46
N THR A 41 20.25 -3.63 -11.45
CA THR A 41 21.70 -3.50 -11.67
C THR A 41 22.29 -4.81 -12.18
N LEU A 42 22.00 -5.95 -11.55
CA LEU A 42 22.50 -7.25 -11.99
C LEU A 42 22.05 -7.59 -13.42
N MET A 43 20.80 -7.28 -13.79
CA MET A 43 20.30 -7.47 -15.15
C MET A 43 21.04 -6.58 -16.16
N SER A 44 21.40 -5.35 -15.77
CA SER A 44 22.17 -4.45 -16.63
C SER A 44 23.60 -4.97 -16.84
N GLU A 45 24.25 -5.45 -15.78
CA GLU A 45 25.58 -6.06 -15.86
C GLU A 45 25.59 -7.34 -16.71
N ILE A 46 24.58 -8.21 -16.55
CA ILE A 46 24.41 -9.39 -17.40
C ILE A 46 24.26 -8.98 -18.85
N GLY A 47 23.42 -7.97 -19.13
CA GLY A 47 23.23 -7.45 -20.48
C GLY A 47 24.53 -6.93 -21.11
N GLU A 48 25.37 -6.25 -20.33
CA GLU A 48 26.68 -5.79 -20.79
C GLU A 48 27.62 -6.96 -21.12
N ILE A 49 27.71 -7.96 -20.23
CA ILE A 49 28.52 -9.17 -20.45
C ILE A 49 28.06 -9.90 -21.71
N VAL A 50 26.75 -10.15 -21.83
CA VAL A 50 26.18 -10.85 -23.00
C VAL A 50 26.44 -10.08 -24.28
N TYR A 51 26.32 -8.75 -24.26
CA TYR A 51 26.62 -7.94 -25.44
C TYR A 51 28.10 -8.02 -25.83
N GLN A 52 29.02 -7.89 -24.87
CA GLN A 52 30.44 -8.02 -25.11
C GLN A 52 30.82 -9.39 -25.67
N ASP A 53 30.29 -10.46 -25.07
CA ASP A 53 30.52 -11.82 -25.51
C ASP A 53 29.94 -12.07 -26.92
N TRP A 54 28.74 -11.55 -27.17
CA TRP A 54 28.13 -11.60 -28.51
C TRP A 54 29.00 -10.90 -29.57
N THR A 55 29.61 -9.75 -29.24
CA THR A 55 30.54 -9.09 -30.18
C THR A 55 31.81 -9.91 -30.46
N GLN A 56 32.17 -10.83 -29.57
CA GLN A 56 33.32 -11.73 -29.72
C GLN A 56 32.95 -13.04 -30.42
N GLY A 57 31.65 -13.25 -30.70
CA GLY A 57 31.14 -14.37 -31.49
C GLY A 57 30.69 -15.59 -30.68
N GLU A 58 30.76 -15.55 -29.36
CA GLU A 58 30.32 -16.64 -28.48
C GLU A 58 29.83 -16.10 -27.14
N VAL A 59 28.63 -16.48 -26.72
CA VAL A 59 28.03 -16.09 -25.43
C VAL A 59 28.22 -17.20 -24.40
N ALA A 60 29.07 -16.96 -23.41
CA ALA A 60 29.37 -17.93 -22.38
C ALA A 60 28.40 -17.78 -21.18
N ILE A 61 27.40 -18.66 -21.12
CA ILE A 61 26.40 -18.70 -20.03
C ILE A 61 27.07 -18.83 -18.65
N GLU A 62 28.19 -19.54 -18.58
CA GLU A 62 28.99 -19.73 -17.36
C GLU A 62 29.40 -18.40 -16.71
N ARG A 63 29.62 -17.33 -17.51
CA ARG A 63 30.02 -16.01 -17.00
C ARG A 63 28.90 -15.25 -16.30
N ILE A 64 27.64 -15.60 -16.59
CA ILE A 64 26.45 -14.92 -16.07
C ILE A 64 25.63 -15.80 -15.12
N GLN A 65 25.95 -17.09 -15.02
CA GLN A 65 25.20 -18.07 -14.23
C GLN A 65 25.07 -17.65 -12.75
N ASP A 66 26.16 -17.24 -12.12
CA ASP A 66 26.15 -16.83 -10.71
C ASP A 66 25.24 -15.62 -10.49
N LYS A 67 25.29 -14.63 -11.40
CA LYS A 67 24.43 -13.44 -11.35
C LYS A 67 22.96 -13.80 -11.54
N LEU A 68 22.65 -14.75 -12.42
CA LEU A 68 21.28 -15.23 -12.62
C LEU A 68 20.74 -15.98 -11.40
N MET A 69 21.57 -16.81 -10.74
CA MET A 69 21.18 -17.46 -9.49
C MET A 69 20.93 -16.43 -8.38
N GLU A 70 21.77 -15.41 -8.28
CA GLU A 70 21.59 -14.33 -7.31
C GLU A 70 20.27 -13.56 -7.55
N ILE A 71 19.93 -13.25 -8.81
CA ILE A 71 18.63 -12.65 -9.15
C ILE A 71 17.48 -13.55 -8.71
N ALA A 72 17.54 -14.85 -9.02
CA ALA A 72 16.48 -15.79 -8.67
C ALA A 72 16.28 -15.89 -7.15
N GLU A 73 17.36 -15.88 -6.37
CA GLU A 73 17.29 -15.86 -4.91
C GLU A 73 16.63 -14.56 -4.40
N LYS A 74 17.05 -13.40 -4.91
CA LYS A 74 16.45 -12.12 -4.53
C LYS A 74 14.97 -12.04 -4.90
N GLU A 75 14.54 -12.61 -6.02
CA GLU A 75 13.14 -12.68 -6.42
C GLU A 75 12.30 -13.54 -5.45
N VAL A 76 12.84 -14.66 -4.97
CA VAL A 76 12.20 -15.48 -3.94
C VAL A 76 12.02 -14.70 -2.64
N ILE A 77 13.06 -13.95 -2.22
CA ILE A 77 13.01 -13.11 -1.02
C ILE A 77 11.95 -12.00 -1.17
N ILE A 78 11.92 -11.30 -2.32
CA ILE A 78 10.91 -10.27 -2.60
C ILE A 78 9.50 -10.86 -2.49
N LYS A 79 9.28 -12.05 -3.06
CA LYS A 79 7.97 -12.71 -3.02
C LYS A 79 7.55 -13.04 -1.59
N GLN A 80 8.47 -13.56 -0.78
CA GLN A 80 8.21 -13.88 0.62
C GLN A 80 7.85 -12.61 1.42
N GLN A 81 8.58 -11.53 1.21
CA GLN A 81 8.35 -10.26 1.90
C GLN A 81 7.09 -9.56 1.46
N GLN A 82 6.71 -9.68 0.19
CA GLN A 82 5.43 -9.17 -0.28
C GLN A 82 4.26 -9.91 0.38
N ALA A 83 4.37 -11.24 0.55
CA ALA A 83 3.35 -12.01 1.26
C ALA A 83 3.24 -11.60 2.75
N GLU A 84 4.37 -11.37 3.42
CA GLU A 84 4.41 -10.86 4.80
C GLU A 84 3.79 -9.46 4.90
N LEU A 85 4.08 -8.58 3.93
CA LEU A 85 3.48 -7.26 3.84
C LEU A 85 1.94 -7.33 3.74
N ASP A 86 1.44 -8.18 2.86
CA ASP A 86 0.00 -8.35 2.62
C ASP A 86 -0.69 -8.89 3.88
N GLU A 87 -0.04 -9.79 4.63
CA GLU A 87 -0.53 -10.30 5.91
C GLU A 87 -0.58 -9.20 6.99
N LEU A 88 0.46 -8.38 7.11
CA LEU A 88 0.51 -7.26 8.04
C LEU A 88 -0.56 -6.20 7.74
N GLU A 89 -0.79 -5.89 6.45
CA GLU A 89 -1.86 -4.97 6.04
C GLU A 89 -3.25 -5.56 6.33
N LEU A 90 -3.45 -6.87 6.21
CA LEU A 90 -4.70 -7.53 6.59
C LEU A 90 -4.92 -7.48 8.10
N LYS A 91 -3.90 -7.78 8.90
CA LYS A 91 -3.95 -7.69 10.37
C LYS A 91 -4.28 -6.26 10.83
N GLU A 92 -3.73 -5.23 10.18
CA GLU A 92 -4.06 -3.83 10.47
C GLU A 92 -5.55 -3.54 10.23
N LYS A 93 -6.12 -4.00 9.11
CA LYS A 93 -7.55 -3.85 8.79
C LYS A 93 -8.46 -4.53 9.81
N GLN A 94 -8.07 -5.72 10.31
CA GLN A 94 -8.85 -6.45 11.32
C GLN A 94 -8.85 -5.76 12.69
N ILE A 95 -7.72 -5.17 13.11
CA ILE A 95 -7.63 -4.42 14.37
C ILE A 95 -8.48 -3.13 14.31
N LEU A 96 -8.53 -2.48 13.14
CA LEU A 96 -9.28 -1.24 12.93
C LEU A 96 -10.77 -1.46 12.65
N GLY A 97 -11.17 -2.63 12.15
CA GLY A 97 -12.55 -2.98 11.82
C GLY A 97 -13.52 -3.07 13.01
N GLY A 98 -13.03 -2.99 14.25
CA GLY A 98 -13.83 -3.04 15.49
C GLY A 98 -14.52 -1.73 15.89
N GLN A 99 -14.28 -0.61 15.20
CA GLN A 99 -14.91 0.68 15.52
C GLN A 99 -15.45 1.37 14.27
N ASN A 100 -16.50 0.78 13.71
CA ASN A 100 -17.56 1.49 12.97
C ASN A 100 -18.83 0.62 12.97
N SER A 101 -19.30 0.23 14.16
CA SER A 101 -20.75 0.03 14.32
C SER A 101 -21.38 1.41 14.41
N GLY A 102 -21.66 1.99 13.24
CA GLY A 102 -22.68 3.02 13.09
C GLY A 102 -24.02 2.44 13.50
N GLN A 103 -24.26 2.37 14.80
CA GLN A 103 -25.61 2.33 15.36
C GLN A 103 -26.17 3.74 15.28
N ASN A 104 -26.66 4.08 14.10
CA ASN A 104 -27.92 4.78 13.95
C ASN A 104 -28.59 4.23 12.69
N ALA A 105 -29.08 3.00 12.83
CA ALA A 105 -30.18 2.49 12.04
C ALA A 105 -31.44 3.31 12.41
N GLY A 106 -31.52 4.54 11.90
CA GLY A 106 -32.77 5.28 11.79
C GLY A 106 -33.45 4.82 10.51
N ALA A 107 -34.32 3.82 10.63
CA ALA A 107 -35.17 3.37 9.56
C ALA A 107 -36.07 4.51 9.06
N VAL A 108 -36.03 4.78 7.75
CA VAL A 108 -37.20 5.21 7.00
C VAL A 108 -37.11 4.66 5.58
N SER A 109 -38.06 3.78 5.27
CA SER A 109 -38.33 3.15 3.98
C SER A 109 -38.72 4.17 2.88
N PRO A 110 -38.68 3.78 1.60
CA PRO A 110 -38.83 4.67 0.47
C PRO A 110 -40.31 4.86 0.11
N ALA A 111 -40.81 6.09 0.08
CA ALA A 111 -42.03 6.43 -0.65
C ALA A 111 -42.11 7.94 -0.90
N GLY A 112 -41.91 8.31 -2.16
CA GLY A 112 -42.57 9.41 -2.88
C GLY A 112 -42.64 10.79 -2.24
N GLY A 113 -41.90 11.76 -2.79
CA GLY A 113 -42.23 13.16 -2.52
C GLY A 113 -41.21 14.22 -2.95
N ARG A 114 -41.06 14.40 -4.27
CA ARG A 114 -40.98 15.72 -4.95
C ARG A 114 -39.85 16.72 -4.59
N LEU A 115 -38.99 16.95 -5.60
CA LEU A 115 -38.28 18.20 -6.01
C LEU A 115 -37.40 18.93 -4.99
N MET A 116 -36.11 19.13 -5.31
CA MET A 116 -35.56 20.44 -5.70
C MET A 116 -34.11 20.31 -6.18
N SER A 117 -33.79 21.10 -7.20
CA SER A 117 -32.51 21.30 -7.86
C SER A 117 -31.49 22.01 -6.96
N GLY A 118 -30.19 21.73 -7.16
CA GLY A 118 -29.09 22.45 -6.53
C GLY A 118 -27.74 21.82 -6.85
N ASP A 119 -27.11 22.27 -7.94
CA ASP A 119 -25.70 22.10 -8.25
C ASP A 119 -24.84 22.74 -7.16
N GLU A 120 -24.03 21.96 -6.43
CA GLU A 120 -22.99 22.52 -5.57
C GLU A 120 -21.79 21.52 -5.50
N ASP A 121 -20.87 21.62 -6.47
CA ASP A 121 -19.46 21.21 -6.47
C ASP A 121 -19.03 19.97 -5.64
N ALA A 122 -19.44 18.78 -6.09
CA ALA A 122 -18.80 17.54 -5.63
C ALA A 122 -17.38 17.43 -6.22
N VAL A 123 -16.34 17.69 -5.41
CA VAL A 123 -14.94 17.56 -5.82
C VAL A 123 -14.51 16.09 -5.73
N ILE A 124 -14.05 15.53 -6.85
CA ILE A 124 -13.54 14.16 -6.93
C ILE A 124 -12.03 14.19 -7.12
N CYS A 125 -11.31 13.42 -6.30
CA CYS A 125 -9.87 13.32 -6.44
C CYS A 125 -9.47 12.47 -7.67
N PRO A 126 -8.65 13.00 -8.61
CA PRO A 126 -8.25 12.26 -9.82
C PRO A 126 -7.26 11.12 -9.54
N ASN A 127 -6.61 11.12 -8.37
CA ASN A 127 -5.59 10.13 -8.04
C ASN A 127 -6.16 8.93 -7.27
N CYS A 128 -7.12 9.14 -6.37
CA CYS A 128 -7.63 8.07 -5.50
C CYS A 128 -9.15 7.85 -5.58
N GLY A 129 -9.86 8.60 -6.43
CA GLY A 129 -11.31 8.49 -6.64
C GLY A 129 -12.18 8.93 -5.47
N GLN A 130 -11.62 9.59 -4.45
CA GLN A 130 -12.37 9.99 -3.26
C GLN A 130 -13.28 11.19 -3.58
N ARG A 131 -14.57 11.08 -3.25
CA ARG A 131 -15.57 12.15 -3.40
C ARG A 131 -15.66 12.98 -2.13
N TYR A 132 -15.73 14.30 -2.30
CA TYR A 132 -15.93 15.26 -1.23
C TYR A 132 -17.14 16.16 -1.55
N GLU A 133 -18.02 16.33 -0.57
CA GLU A 133 -19.22 17.19 -0.66
C GLU A 133 -18.92 18.65 -0.29
N LEU A 134 -17.66 18.98 0.04
CA LEU A 134 -17.21 20.31 0.41
C LEU A 134 -15.94 20.64 -0.38
N ALA A 135 -15.74 21.91 -0.72
CA ALA A 135 -14.54 22.39 -1.38
C ALA A 135 -13.30 22.15 -0.48
N VAL A 136 -12.52 21.13 -0.81
CA VAL A 136 -11.28 20.77 -0.11
C VAL A 136 -10.06 21.14 -0.96
N ASN A 137 -9.04 21.76 -0.35
CA ASN A 137 -7.81 22.14 -1.07
C ASN A 137 -6.92 20.93 -1.38
N PHE A 138 -6.94 19.91 -0.50
CA PHE A 138 -6.13 18.71 -0.62
C PHE A 138 -6.96 17.47 -0.31
N CYS A 139 -6.67 16.38 -1.03
CA CYS A 139 -7.24 15.07 -0.76
C CYS A 139 -6.75 14.54 0.58
N ARG A 140 -7.67 14.28 1.51
CA ARG A 140 -7.36 13.72 2.84
C ARG A 140 -6.86 12.28 2.80
N LYS A 141 -6.96 11.61 1.63
CA LYS A 141 -6.58 10.21 1.44
C LYS A 141 -5.20 10.03 0.81
N CYS A 142 -4.87 10.82 -0.21
CA CYS A 142 -3.61 10.70 -0.96
C CYS A 142 -2.76 11.97 -0.98
N GLY A 143 -3.20 13.07 -0.35
CA GLY A 143 -2.47 14.33 -0.30
C GLY A 143 -2.50 15.16 -1.59
N THR A 144 -3.12 14.67 -2.66
CA THR A 144 -3.19 15.37 -3.95
C THR A 144 -3.96 16.68 -3.82
N LYS A 145 -3.39 17.76 -4.36
CA LYS A 145 -4.01 19.09 -4.40
C LYS A 145 -5.21 19.08 -5.37
N LEU A 146 -6.39 19.46 -4.89
CA LEU A 146 -7.65 19.40 -5.63
C LEU A 146 -8.14 20.78 -6.11
N LYS A 147 -7.55 21.85 -5.59
CA LYS A 147 -7.81 23.24 -5.96
C LYS A 147 -6.50 23.99 -6.14
#